data_AF-A0A4U7F4A5-F1
#
_entry.id   AF-A0A4U7F4A5-F1
#
_cell.length_a   1.000
_cell.length_b   1.000
_cell.length_c   1.000
_cell.angle_alpha   90.00
_cell.angle_beta   90.00
_cell.angle_gamma   90.00
#
_symmetry.space_group_name_H-M   'P 1'
#
loop_
_entity.id
_entity.type
_entity.pdbx_description
1 polymer ?
#
loop_
_entity_poly.entity_id
_entity_poly.type
_entity_poly.pdbx_seq_one_letter_code
_entity_poly.pdbx_strand_id
1 'polypeptide(L)'
;MRIALIAHDELKDEMVAFVTAHADALGECELVTTGTTGKRIADETGLAVNRQASGPYGGDLQIGGMIADGTVDGVVFLRDPLTAQAHEPDISALLRVCDVKDVPLATNVASADLLVDGLLGDG
;
A
#
# COMPACT_ATOMS: atom_id res chain seq x y z
N MET A 1 7.18 2.28 -12.20
CA MET A 1 5.83 2.31 -11.59
C MET A 1 5.99 2.58 -10.10
N ARG A 2 5.09 3.37 -9.49
CA ARG A 2 5.08 3.65 -8.05
C ARG A 2 3.86 3.03 -7.39
N ILE A 3 4.09 2.13 -6.44
CA ILE A 3 3.03 1.38 -5.74
C ILE A 3 3.06 1.76 -4.26
N ALA A 4 1.90 2.14 -3.72
CA ALA A 4 1.72 2.37 -2.30
C ALA A 4 1.32 1.07 -1.58
N LEU A 5 2.05 0.69 -0.53
CA LEU A 5 1.77 -0.49 0.29
C LEU A 5 1.49 -0.08 1.75
N ILE A 6 0.28 -0.36 2.21
CA ILE A 6 -0.23 0.04 3.52
C ILE A 6 -0.90 -1.17 4.16
N ALA A 7 -0.63 -1.43 5.44
CA ALA A 7 -1.29 -2.49 6.20
C ALA A 7 -1.62 -2.04 7.63
N HIS A 8 -2.81 -2.41 8.12
CA HIS A 8 -3.10 -2.38 9.56
C HIS A 8 -2.17 -3.35 10.30
N ASP A 9 -2.05 -3.20 11.62
CA ASP A 9 -1.08 -3.98 12.41
C ASP A 9 -1.29 -5.49 12.29
N GLU A 10 -2.53 -5.96 12.36
CA GLU A 10 -2.87 -7.38 12.22
C GLU A 10 -2.65 -7.96 10.81
N LEU A 11 -2.41 -7.11 9.80
CA LEU A 11 -2.31 -7.51 8.38
C LEU A 11 -0.88 -7.37 7.83
N LYS A 12 0.09 -7.08 8.70
CA LYS A 12 1.49 -6.86 8.28
C LYS A 12 2.19 -8.15 7.87
N ASP A 13 1.85 -9.26 8.51
CA ASP A 13 2.43 -10.56 8.16
C ASP A 13 1.94 -10.98 6.75
N GLU A 14 0.67 -10.75 6.45
CA GLU A 14 0.07 -10.94 5.13
C GLU A 14 0.68 -10.00 4.09
N MET A 15 0.92 -8.74 4.45
CA MET A 15 1.61 -7.79 3.57
C MET A 15 3.01 -8.28 3.21
N VAL A 16 3.79 -8.76 4.18
CA VAL A 16 5.13 -9.28 3.89
C VAL A 16 5.06 -10.54 3.04
N ALA A 17 4.14 -11.47 3.34
CA ALA A 17 3.95 -12.67 2.54
C ALA A 17 3.59 -12.34 1.08
N PHE A 18 2.69 -11.38 0.88
CA PHE A 18 2.32 -10.84 -0.43
C PHE A 18 3.54 -10.25 -1.15
N VAL A 19 4.28 -9.34 -0.50
CA VAL A 19 5.47 -8.72 -1.12
C VAL A 19 6.54 -9.75 -1.43
N THR A 20 6.69 -10.77 -0.60
CA THR A 20 7.65 -11.86 -0.83
C THR A 20 7.28 -12.69 -2.05
N ALA A 21 5.99 -13.00 -2.22
CA ALA A 21 5.49 -13.74 -3.37
C ALA A 21 5.66 -12.98 -4.69
N HIS A 22 5.62 -11.64 -4.64
CA HIS A 22 5.75 -10.74 -5.78
C HIS A 22 7.08 -9.98 -5.80
N ALA A 23 8.11 -10.47 -5.11
CA ALA A 23 9.34 -9.71 -4.85
C ALA A 23 10.08 -9.33 -6.13
N ASP A 24 10.09 -10.21 -7.14
CA ASP A 24 10.75 -9.95 -8.42
C ASP A 24 10.10 -8.76 -9.15
N ALA A 25 8.77 -8.74 -9.27
CA ALA A 25 8.04 -7.68 -9.95
C ALA A 25 8.02 -6.37 -9.13
N LEU A 26 7.76 -6.45 -7.82
CA LEU A 26 7.75 -5.29 -6.94
C LEU A 26 9.14 -4.67 -6.76
N GLY A 27 10.21 -5.45 -6.94
CA GLY A 27 11.59 -4.97 -6.89
C GLY A 27 11.95 -4.01 -8.02
N GLU A 28 11.19 -4.00 -9.12
CA GLU A 28 11.34 -3.04 -10.23
C GLU A 28 10.53 -1.75 -10.02
N CYS A 29 9.71 -1.70 -8.96
CA CYS A 29 8.85 -0.58 -8.64
C CYS A 29 9.47 0.36 -7.60
N GLU A 30 9.00 1.61 -7.59
CA GLU A 30 9.21 2.48 -6.43
C GLU A 30 8.11 2.17 -5.40
N LEU A 31 8.50 1.57 -4.27
CA LEU A 31 7.55 1.22 -3.21
C LEU A 31 7.44 2.37 -2.21
N VAL A 32 6.24 2.93 -2.04
CA VAL A 32 5.93 3.91 -0.99
C VAL A 32 5.10 3.22 0.09
N THR A 33 5.44 3.44 1.36
CA THR A 33 4.81 2.69 2.46
C THR A 33 4.53 3.58 3.66
N THR A 34 3.58 3.22 4.51
CA THR A 34 3.51 3.80 5.86
C THR A 34 4.59 3.21 6.78
N GLY A 35 4.94 3.95 7.83
CA GLY A 35 6.15 3.73 8.62
C GLY A 35 6.41 2.28 9.07
N THR A 36 5.47 1.65 9.77
CA THR A 36 5.66 0.29 10.30
C THR A 36 5.54 -0.79 9.22
N THR A 37 4.66 -0.59 8.22
CA THR A 37 4.52 -1.47 7.05
C THR A 37 5.84 -1.56 6.29
N GLY A 38 6.42 -0.42 5.93
CA GLY A 38 7.68 -0.38 5.19
C GLY A 38 8.85 -0.96 5.97
N LYS A 39 8.88 -0.75 7.29
CA LYS A 39 9.91 -1.38 8.13
C LYS A 39 9.85 -2.90 8.03
N ARG A 40 8.66 -3.50 8.20
CA ARG A 40 8.46 -4.97 8.09
C ARG A 40 8.91 -5.49 6.73
N ILE A 41 8.49 -4.83 5.65
CA ILE A 41 8.88 -5.21 4.28
C ILE A 41 10.40 -5.16 4.11
N ALA A 42 11.04 -4.04 4.44
CA ALA A 42 12.48 -3.88 4.26
C ALA A 42 13.30 -4.90 5.08
N ASP A 43 12.90 -5.15 6.33
CA ASP A 43 13.59 -6.06 7.23
C ASP A 43 13.49 -7.53 6.76
N GLU A 44 12.39 -7.92 6.10
CA GLU A 44 12.10 -9.31 5.75
C GLU A 44 12.38 -9.66 4.29
N THR A 45 12.25 -8.70 3.36
CA THR A 45 12.45 -8.94 1.91
C THR A 45 13.71 -8.29 1.36
N GLY A 46 14.29 -7.33 2.08
CA GLY A 46 15.42 -6.54 1.62
C GLY A 46 15.09 -5.52 0.52
N LEU A 47 13.81 -5.37 0.15
CA LEU A 47 13.38 -4.39 -0.85
C LEU A 47 13.53 -2.96 -0.33
N ALA A 48 13.92 -2.06 -1.22
CA ALA A 48 13.99 -0.63 -0.92
C ALA A 48 12.57 -0.04 -0.86
N VAL A 49 12.27 0.69 0.23
CA VAL A 49 10.96 1.33 0.43
C VAL A 49 11.13 2.78 0.84
N ASN A 50 10.30 3.65 0.27
CA ASN A 50 10.16 5.04 0.65
C ASN A 50 9.10 5.16 1.76
N ARG A 51 9.56 5.19 3.01
CA ARG A 51 8.68 5.21 4.17
C ARG A 51 8.17 6.62 4.48
N GLN A 52 6.86 6.77 4.47
CA GLN A 52 6.14 7.90 5.04
C GLN A 52 5.94 7.72 6.55
N ALA A 53 5.22 8.65 7.19
CA ALA A 53 4.80 8.47 8.57
C ALA A 53 3.92 7.21 8.73
N SER A 54 3.69 6.76 9.95
CA SER A 54 2.67 5.75 10.24
C SER A 54 1.28 6.35 10.01
N GLY A 55 0.30 5.51 9.65
CA GLY A 55 -1.09 5.93 9.37
C GLY A 55 -1.65 6.89 10.43
N PRO A 56 -1.66 6.51 11.73
CA PRO A 56 -2.13 7.38 12.82
C PRO A 56 -1.44 8.73 12.97
N TYR A 57 -0.25 8.90 12.38
CA TYR A 57 0.55 10.12 12.44
C TYR A 57 0.60 10.86 11.09
N GLY A 58 -0.35 10.59 10.20
CA GLY A 58 -0.54 11.30 8.94
C GLY A 58 0.07 10.62 7.71
N GLY A 59 0.56 9.39 7.84
CA GLY A 59 1.10 8.62 6.71
C GLY A 59 0.09 8.42 5.58
N ASP A 60 -1.18 8.19 5.94
CA ASP A 60 -2.25 7.99 4.96
C ASP A 60 -2.55 9.29 4.21
N LEU A 61 -2.48 10.44 4.88
CA LEU A 61 -2.63 11.75 4.24
C LEU A 61 -1.46 12.09 3.32
N GLN A 62 -0.23 11.70 3.69
CA GLN A 62 0.94 11.87 2.83
C GLN A 62 0.79 11.08 1.53
N ILE A 63 0.41 9.80 1.62
CA ILE A 63 0.15 8.96 0.45
C ILE A 63 -1.07 9.47 -0.33
N GLY A 64 -2.13 9.90 0.36
CA GLY A 64 -3.30 10.54 -0.24
C GLY A 64 -2.94 11.79 -1.05
N GLY A 65 -1.99 12.59 -0.58
CA GLY A 65 -1.42 13.72 -1.33
C GLY A 65 -0.70 13.27 -2.59
N MET A 66 0.12 12.22 -2.51
CA MET A 66 0.81 11.66 -3.68
C MET A 66 -0.16 11.12 -4.74
N ILE A 67 -1.26 10.49 -4.31
CA ILE A 67 -2.37 10.07 -5.18
C ILE A 67 -3.04 11.29 -5.83
N ALA A 68 -3.32 12.35 -5.04
CA ALA A 68 -3.90 13.59 -5.54
C ALA A 68 -3.00 14.29 -6.59
N ASP A 69 -1.69 14.18 -6.43
CA ASP A 69 -0.68 14.72 -7.36
C ASP A 69 -0.46 13.83 -8.60
N GLY A 70 -1.11 12.65 -8.67
CA GLY A 70 -0.98 11.71 -9.79
C GLY A 70 0.38 11.03 -9.85
N THR A 71 1.01 10.83 -8.69
CA THR A 71 2.37 10.28 -8.58
C THR A 71 2.41 8.85 -8.05
N VAL A 72 1.24 8.22 -7.82
CA VAL A 72 1.07 6.82 -7.40
C VAL A 72 0.23 6.11 -8.44
N ASP A 73 0.73 4.98 -8.95
CA ASP A 73 0.11 4.21 -10.04
C ASP A 73 -0.84 3.12 -9.51
N GLY A 74 -0.66 2.69 -8.27
CA GLY A 74 -1.52 1.68 -7.63
C GLY A 74 -1.36 1.65 -6.12
N VAL A 75 -2.41 1.21 -5.42
CA VAL A 75 -2.46 1.15 -3.96
C VAL A 75 -2.89 -0.23 -3.50
N VAL A 76 -2.08 -0.85 -2.64
CA VAL A 76 -2.47 -2.00 -1.82
C VAL A 76 -2.61 -1.54 -0.38
N PHE A 77 -3.84 -1.51 0.11
CA PHE A 77 -4.15 -1.18 1.50
C PHE A 77 -4.84 -2.36 2.19
N LEU A 78 -4.06 -3.25 2.81
CA LEU A 78 -4.59 -4.36 3.58
C LEU A 78 -5.20 -3.86 4.90
N ARG A 79 -6.53 -3.78 4.92
CA ARG A 79 -7.30 -3.28 6.07
C ARG A 79 -7.78 -4.43 6.92
N ASP A 80 -7.61 -4.30 8.23
CA ASP A 80 -8.32 -5.09 9.23
C ASP A 80 -9.79 -4.59 9.35
N PRO A 81 -10.79 -5.39 8.95
CA PRO A 81 -12.20 -5.03 9.08
C PRO A 81 -12.79 -5.33 10.45
N LEU A 82 -12.05 -6.00 11.34
CA LEU A 82 -12.53 -6.48 12.64
C LEU A 82 -12.09 -5.56 13.80
N THR A 83 -11.14 -4.66 13.56
CA THR A 83 -10.63 -3.74 14.58
C THR A 83 -10.88 -2.29 14.21
N ALA A 84 -11.41 -1.51 15.16
CA ALA A 84 -11.61 -0.08 15.01
C ALA A 84 -10.27 0.67 14.89
N GLN A 85 -10.15 1.53 13.89
CA GLN A 85 -8.95 2.35 13.69
C GLN A 85 -9.16 3.78 14.19
N ALA A 86 -8.21 4.30 14.96
CA ALA A 86 -8.27 5.68 15.47
C ALA A 86 -8.18 6.75 14.35
N HIS A 87 -7.67 6.37 13.18
CA HIS A 87 -7.44 7.21 12.01
C HIS A 87 -8.39 6.87 10.85
N GLU A 88 -9.57 6.33 11.13
CA GLU A 88 -10.59 5.99 10.13
C GLU A 88 -10.98 7.13 9.17
N PRO A 89 -11.03 8.42 9.60
CA PRO A 89 -11.25 9.53 8.68
C PRO A 89 -10.18 9.64 7.59
N ASP A 90 -8.91 9.37 7.94
CA ASP A 90 -7.78 9.45 7.01
C ASP A 90 -7.82 8.28 6.01
N ILE A 91 -8.18 7.07 6.50
CA ILE A 91 -8.43 5.90 5.65
C ILE A 91 -9.52 6.22 4.64
N SER A 92 -10.66 6.73 5.09
CA SER A 92 -11.80 7.09 4.23
C SER A 92 -11.41 8.15 3.18
N ALA A 93 -10.60 9.13 3.58
CA ALA A 93 -10.11 10.16 2.67
C ALA A 93 -9.17 9.60 1.60
N LEU A 94 -8.29 8.66 1.96
CA LEU A 94 -7.39 7.96 1.04
C LEU A 94 -8.18 7.14 0.01
N LEU A 95 -9.11 6.30 0.45
CA LEU A 95 -9.92 5.47 -0.47
C LEU A 95 -10.70 6.36 -1.45
N ARG A 96 -11.32 7.43 -0.93
CA ARG A 96 -12.07 8.38 -1.75
C ARG A 96 -11.19 9.09 -2.79
N VAL A 97 -9.92 9.40 -2.47
CA VAL A 97 -9.05 10.04 -3.47
C VAL A 97 -8.61 9.06 -4.55
N CYS A 98 -8.44 7.77 -4.25
CA CYS A 98 -8.26 6.74 -5.27
C CYS A 98 -9.43 6.72 -6.25
N ASP A 99 -10.67 6.70 -5.74
CA ASP A 99 -11.88 6.71 -6.58
C ASP A 99 -11.97 7.96 -7.46
N VAL A 100 -11.61 9.13 -6.94
CA VAL A 100 -11.65 10.40 -7.69
C VAL A 100 -10.59 10.46 -8.78
N LYS A 101 -9.46 9.76 -8.58
CA LYS A 101 -8.30 9.81 -9.47
C LYS A 101 -8.21 8.60 -10.41
N ASP A 102 -9.18 7.68 -10.34
CA ASP A 102 -9.17 6.40 -11.04
C ASP A 102 -7.86 5.61 -10.79
N VAL A 103 -7.33 5.68 -9.56
CA VAL A 103 -6.12 4.92 -9.17
C VAL A 103 -6.53 3.54 -8.68
N PRO A 104 -5.99 2.45 -9.27
CA PRO A 104 -6.23 1.08 -8.81
C PRO A 104 -5.98 0.92 -7.32
N LEU A 105 -6.96 0.33 -6.63
CA LEU A 105 -6.94 0.16 -5.18
C LEU A 105 -7.37 -1.27 -4.82
N ALA A 106 -6.47 -1.99 -4.16
CA ALA A 106 -6.71 -3.28 -3.55
C ALA A 106 -6.84 -3.12 -2.03
N THR A 107 -7.86 -3.75 -1.42
CA THR A 107 -8.08 -3.65 0.04
C THR A 107 -7.97 -4.97 0.80
N ASN A 108 -7.62 -6.05 0.08
CA ASN A 108 -7.33 -7.37 0.59
C ASN A 108 -6.34 -8.08 -0.36
N VAL A 109 -5.76 -9.21 0.09
CA VAL A 109 -4.72 -9.93 -0.66
C VAL A 109 -5.19 -10.38 -2.04
N ALA A 110 -6.40 -10.95 -2.16
CA ALA A 110 -6.92 -11.41 -3.45
C ALA A 110 -7.04 -10.29 -4.49
N SER A 111 -7.49 -9.10 -4.07
CA SER A 111 -7.50 -7.92 -4.94
C SER A 111 -6.10 -7.37 -5.21
N ALA A 112 -5.15 -7.58 -4.29
CA ALA A 112 -3.77 -7.11 -4.43
C ALA A 112 -3.01 -7.94 -5.46
N ASP A 113 -3.21 -9.26 -5.46
CA ASP A 113 -2.66 -10.17 -6.47
C ASP A 113 -3.14 -9.75 -7.86
N LEU A 114 -4.46 -9.58 -8.05
CA LEU A 114 -5.02 -9.14 -9.33
C LEU A 114 -4.53 -7.75 -9.77
N LEU A 115 -4.32 -6.84 -8.82
CA LEU A 115 -3.80 -5.50 -9.10
C LEU A 115 -2.35 -5.57 -9.57
N VAL A 116 -1.49 -6.32 -8.86
CA VAL A 116 -0.09 -6.47 -9.24
C VAL A 116 0.05 -7.21 -10.56
N ASP A 117 -0.69 -8.31 -10.76
CA ASP A 117 -0.72 -9.04 -12.03
C ASP A 117 -1.20 -8.14 -13.18
N GLY A 118 -2.22 -7.31 -12.95
CA GLY A 118 -2.75 -6.40 -13.97
C GLY A 118 -1.83 -5.22 -14.30
N LEU A 119 -1.02 -4.76 -13.34
CA LEU A 119 -0.11 -3.63 -13.50
C LEU A 119 1.28 -4.05 -14.01
N LEU A 120 1.78 -5.19 -13.55
CA LEU A 120 3.15 -5.65 -13.76
C LEU A 120 3.24 -6.95 -14.57
N GLY A 121 2.13 -7.66 -14.77
CA GLY A 121 2.11 -8.83 -15.63
C GLY A 121 2.41 -8.45 -17.08
N ASP A 122 3.22 -9.28 -17.74
CA ASP A 122 3.43 -9.21 -19.18
C ASP A 122 2.09 -9.46 -19.89
N GLY A 123 1.54 -8.40 -20.49
CA GLY A 123 0.40 -8.50 -21.42
C GLY A 123 0.76 -9.21 -22.72
#